data_AF-A0A3M6WVD7-F1
#
_entry.id   AF-A0A3M6WVD7-F1
#
_cell.length_a   1.000
_cell.length_b   1.000
_cell.length_c   1.000
_cell.angle_alpha   90.00
_cell.angle_beta   90.00
_cell.angle_gamma   90.00
#
_symmetry.space_group_name_H-M   'P 1'
#
loop_
_entity.id
_entity.type
_entity.pdbx_description
1 polymer ?
#
loop_
_entity_poly.entity_id
_entity_poly.type
_entity_poly.pdbx_seq_one_letter_code
_entity_poly.pdbx_strand_id
1 'polypeptide(L)'
;MDLGSLSDSLIKAWVNLNPSTPWANQLAERIKGLPFGQYLHTAPPRRRALTGHIDPEQLSLWQTFQNFSMGEPSPQTADQGDCALLSKLPLDVRMIIYEMVLGDMIFHLDVANPRGRILLQICQQPDTINEPVHQCHEQSIGRPSSAPGEDHRGATGLVPLLVTCRQIYTECIKTLYSANTFEFTKHSAAFRFLKIMIPPQRLHDIRHFRMRMQLPHHPMINNRSRRDWHDLFAFFTHEMSGLLSLRLAVQMLQPAQVKIQATKDTDGAEWVMPMMAMATDAYRKRGCRVRFVTGGVTHDLIEMFKKTASEHTTEPTEVVLELASIHLHYRIRLSLGGRG
;
A
#
# COMPACT_ATOMS: atom_id res chain seq x y z
N MET A 1 -9.76 33.82 -10.17
CA MET A 1 -10.05 32.71 -9.23
C MET A 1 -8.82 31.83 -9.18
N ASP A 2 -8.17 31.75 -8.02
CA ASP A 2 -7.01 30.89 -7.83
C ASP A 2 -7.49 29.43 -7.70
N LEU A 3 -7.47 28.72 -8.84
CA LEU A 3 -7.92 27.33 -8.94
C LEU A 3 -6.98 26.34 -8.23
N GLY A 4 -5.80 26.79 -7.76
CA GLY A 4 -4.77 25.95 -7.14
C GLY A 4 -5.12 25.44 -5.73
N SER A 5 -6.14 26.00 -5.07
CA SER A 5 -6.58 25.63 -3.71
C SER A 5 -7.80 24.70 -3.68
N LEU A 6 -8.37 24.37 -4.83
CA LEU A 6 -9.60 23.58 -4.92
C LEU A 6 -9.35 22.08 -4.71
N SER A 7 -10.26 21.43 -3.98
CA SER A 7 -10.28 19.97 -3.88
C SER A 7 -10.59 19.32 -5.23
N ASP A 8 -10.20 18.07 -5.45
CA ASP A 8 -10.45 17.37 -6.72
C ASP A 8 -11.94 17.27 -7.06
N SER A 9 -12.81 17.26 -6.05
CA SER A 9 -14.27 17.29 -6.23
C SER A 9 -14.74 18.63 -6.80
N LEU A 10 -14.15 19.74 -6.36
CA LEU A 10 -14.47 21.08 -6.87
C LEU A 10 -13.89 21.28 -8.29
N ILE A 11 -12.70 20.78 -8.56
CA ILE A 11 -12.12 20.78 -9.91
C ILE A 11 -13.01 19.99 -10.87
N LYS A 12 -13.47 18.79 -10.46
CA LYS A 12 -14.36 17.96 -11.27
C LYS A 12 -15.72 18.61 -11.50
N ALA A 13 -16.30 19.22 -10.47
CA ALA A 13 -17.55 19.98 -10.61
C ALA A 13 -17.38 21.15 -11.58
N TRP A 14 -16.28 21.91 -11.47
CA TRP A 14 -15.97 23.01 -12.38
C TRP A 14 -15.81 22.54 -13.83
N VAL A 15 -15.10 21.43 -14.08
CA VAL A 15 -14.97 20.83 -15.43
C VAL A 15 -16.33 20.48 -16.01
N ASN A 16 -17.20 19.86 -15.22
CA ASN A 16 -18.54 19.45 -15.67
C ASN A 16 -19.47 20.63 -15.95
N LEU A 17 -19.28 21.75 -15.25
CA LEU A 17 -20.05 22.98 -15.44
C LEU A 17 -19.50 23.85 -16.57
N ASN A 18 -18.34 23.51 -17.13
CA ASN A 18 -17.70 24.32 -18.17
C ASN A 18 -18.27 24.02 -19.56
N PRO A 19 -18.63 25.03 -20.37
CA PRO A 19 -19.18 24.83 -21.71
C PRO A 19 -18.20 24.13 -22.68
N SER A 20 -16.89 24.18 -22.41
CA SER A 20 -15.89 23.39 -23.15
C SER A 20 -15.19 22.41 -22.21
N THR A 21 -15.76 21.21 -22.08
CA THR A 21 -15.18 20.12 -21.29
C THR A 21 -13.75 19.74 -21.69
N PRO A 22 -13.37 19.69 -22.99
CA PRO A 22 -11.99 19.40 -23.39
C PRO A 22 -10.99 20.45 -22.90
N TRP A 23 -11.33 21.74 -23.05
CA TRP A 23 -10.49 22.85 -22.58
C TRP A 23 -10.39 22.85 -21.05
N ALA A 24 -11.52 22.65 -20.36
CA ALA A 24 -11.56 22.61 -18.91
C ALA A 24 -10.76 21.43 -18.34
N ASN A 25 -10.81 20.25 -18.99
CA ASN A 25 -9.95 19.13 -18.62
C ASN A 25 -8.47 19.48 -18.78
N GLN A 26 -8.07 20.12 -19.89
CA GLN A 26 -6.69 20.52 -20.10
C GLN A 26 -6.19 21.50 -19.02
N LEU A 27 -7.04 22.44 -18.57
CA LEU A 27 -6.70 23.34 -17.47
C LEU A 27 -6.68 22.61 -16.13
N ALA A 28 -7.62 21.71 -15.89
CA ALA A 28 -7.72 20.91 -14.68
C ALA A 28 -6.49 20.01 -14.49
N GLU A 29 -5.96 19.40 -15.56
CA GLU A 29 -4.72 18.61 -15.48
C GLU A 29 -3.50 19.44 -15.04
N ARG A 30 -3.50 20.77 -15.22
CA ARG A 30 -2.40 21.62 -14.74
C ARG A 30 -2.43 21.88 -13.24
N ILE A 31 -3.59 21.73 -12.60
CA ILE A 31 -3.81 22.05 -11.19
C ILE A 31 -4.11 20.83 -10.32
N LYS A 32 -4.50 19.70 -10.92
CA LYS A 32 -4.70 18.44 -10.20
C LYS A 32 -3.40 17.94 -9.59
N GLY A 33 -3.54 17.29 -8.44
CA GLY A 33 -2.49 16.50 -7.84
C GLY A 33 -2.41 15.10 -8.47
N LEU A 34 -1.60 14.23 -7.87
CA LEU A 34 -1.52 12.84 -8.29
C LEU A 34 -2.75 12.06 -7.79
N PRO A 35 -3.18 11.01 -8.49
CA PRO A 35 -4.50 10.41 -8.26
C PRO A 35 -4.63 9.68 -6.92
N PHE A 36 -3.51 9.42 -6.24
CA PHE A 36 -3.49 8.89 -4.88
C PHE A 36 -3.39 9.96 -3.77
N GLY A 37 -3.09 11.23 -4.11
CA GLY A 37 -2.86 12.30 -3.13
C GLY A 37 -4.03 12.47 -2.17
N GLN A 38 -5.27 12.49 -2.69
CA GLN A 38 -6.48 12.59 -1.86
C GLN A 38 -6.57 11.54 -0.73
N TYR A 39 -6.04 10.33 -0.94
CA TYR A 39 -6.07 9.28 0.06
C TYR A 39 -4.98 9.45 1.12
N LEU A 40 -3.78 9.89 0.71
CA LEU A 40 -2.67 10.14 1.64
C LEU A 40 -3.04 11.23 2.66
N HIS A 41 -3.77 12.25 2.21
CA HIS A 41 -4.24 13.37 3.03
C HIS A 41 -5.54 13.08 3.80
N THR A 42 -6.13 11.89 3.62
CA THR A 42 -7.34 11.52 4.36
C THR A 42 -6.96 11.13 5.79
N ALA A 43 -7.65 11.72 6.76
CA ALA A 43 -7.48 11.36 8.17
C ALA A 43 -7.78 9.87 8.39
N PRO A 44 -6.99 9.16 9.21
CA PRO A 44 -7.23 7.75 9.50
C PRO A 44 -8.62 7.57 10.12
N PRO A 45 -9.30 6.44 9.86
CA PRO A 45 -10.59 6.14 10.47
C PRO A 45 -10.46 6.12 12.00
N ARG A 46 -11.53 6.52 12.71
CA ARG A 46 -11.61 6.33 14.17
C ARG A 46 -11.41 4.85 14.50
N ARG A 47 -10.72 4.57 15.62
CA ARG A 47 -10.51 3.21 16.14
C ARG A 47 -11.85 2.49 16.22
N ARG A 48 -11.96 1.34 15.55
CA ARG A 48 -13.03 0.39 15.84
C ARG A 48 -12.50 -0.57 16.90
N ALA A 49 -12.93 -0.38 18.14
CA ALA A 49 -12.67 -1.36 19.18
C ALA A 49 -13.62 -2.54 18.96
N LEU A 50 -13.07 -3.73 18.75
CA LEU A 50 -13.79 -4.99 19.00
C LEU A 50 -13.79 -5.21 20.52
N THR A 51 -14.42 -4.32 21.28
CA THR A 51 -14.70 -4.53 22.70
C THR A 51 -16.01 -5.26 22.80
N GLY A 52 -15.98 -6.46 23.40
CA GLY A 52 -17.20 -7.13 23.84
C GLY A 52 -17.95 -6.25 24.84
N HIS A 53 -19.26 -6.48 24.95
CA HIS A 53 -20.07 -5.88 26.00
C HIS A 53 -19.46 -6.26 27.36
N ILE A 54 -19.23 -5.25 28.22
CA ILE A 54 -18.91 -5.48 29.62
C ILE A 54 -20.21 -5.94 30.29
N ASP A 55 -20.19 -7.10 30.93
CA ASP A 55 -21.29 -7.56 31.77
C ASP A 55 -21.35 -6.68 33.05
N PRO A 56 -22.43 -5.90 33.26
CA PRO A 56 -22.51 -5.00 34.41
C PRO A 56 -22.47 -5.73 35.75
N GLU A 57 -22.79 -7.02 35.80
CA GLU A 57 -22.76 -7.82 37.04
C GLU A 57 -21.35 -8.23 37.46
N GLN A 58 -20.35 -8.13 36.58
CA GLN A 58 -18.95 -8.47 36.87
C GLN A 58 -18.09 -7.28 37.29
N LEU A 59 -18.64 -6.06 37.31
CA LEU A 59 -17.90 -4.86 37.68
C LEU A 59 -17.88 -4.67 39.20
N SER A 60 -16.75 -4.95 39.84
CA SER A 60 -16.49 -4.47 41.20
C SER A 60 -16.40 -2.93 41.21
N LEU A 61 -16.83 -2.29 42.30
CA LEU A 61 -16.74 -0.83 42.47
C LEU A 61 -15.32 -0.28 42.21
N TRP A 62 -14.29 -1.06 42.50
CA TRP A 62 -12.89 -0.73 42.24
C TRP A 62 -12.51 -0.72 40.74
N GLN A 63 -13.06 -1.65 39.94
CA GLN A 63 -12.86 -1.67 38.48
C GLN A 63 -13.60 -0.53 37.81
N THR A 64 -14.77 -0.14 38.33
CA THR A 64 -15.51 1.05 37.88
C THR A 64 -14.68 2.32 38.12
N PHE A 65 -14.05 2.46 39.29
CA PHE A 65 -13.15 3.59 39.59
C PHE A 65 -11.87 3.60 38.73
N GLN A 66 -11.29 2.43 38.41
CA GLN A 66 -10.12 2.34 37.52
C GLN A 66 -10.45 2.75 36.07
N ASN A 67 -11.64 2.41 35.57
CA ASN A 67 -12.09 2.80 34.22
C ASN A 67 -12.29 4.31 34.06
N PHE A 68 -12.55 5.05 35.15
CA PHE A 68 -12.57 6.52 35.11
C PHE A 68 -11.17 7.15 35.09
N SER A 69 -10.14 6.43 35.52
CA SER A 69 -8.76 6.93 35.63
C SER A 69 -7.81 6.42 34.55
N MET A 70 -8.15 5.32 33.86
CA MET A 70 -7.32 4.71 32.81
C MET A 70 -8.11 4.59 31.51
N GLY A 71 -7.58 5.15 30.42
CA GLY A 71 -8.19 5.06 29.09
C GLY A 71 -8.32 3.62 28.59
N GLU A 72 -9.47 3.35 27.94
CA GLU A 72 -9.96 2.10 27.32
C GLU A 72 -9.88 0.81 28.19
N PRO A 73 -11.02 0.14 28.45
CA PRO A 73 -11.04 -1.12 29.22
C PRO A 73 -10.24 -2.22 28.51
N SER A 74 -9.59 -3.08 29.30
CA SER A 74 -8.80 -4.18 28.79
C SER A 74 -9.67 -5.18 28.02
N PRO A 75 -9.19 -5.68 26.87
CA PRO A 75 -9.77 -6.80 26.14
C PRO A 75 -10.09 -8.06 26.98
N GLN A 76 -11.34 -8.26 27.41
CA GLN A 76 -11.76 -9.56 28.00
C GLN A 76 -11.94 -10.65 26.93
N THR A 77 -11.33 -11.81 27.14
CA THR A 77 -11.50 -13.05 26.37
C THR A 77 -12.23 -14.07 27.24
N ALA A 78 -13.30 -14.68 26.73
CA ALA A 78 -13.91 -15.83 27.42
C ALA A 78 -12.87 -16.97 27.52
N ASP A 79 -12.87 -17.70 28.63
CA ASP A 79 -12.03 -18.89 28.77
C ASP A 79 -12.42 -19.90 27.68
N GLN A 80 -11.43 -20.43 26.96
CA GLN A 80 -11.60 -21.33 25.81
C GLN A 80 -11.11 -22.75 26.14
N GLY A 81 -11.19 -23.17 27.41
CA GLY A 81 -10.67 -24.45 27.91
C GLY A 81 -11.14 -25.70 27.13
N ASP A 82 -12.35 -25.67 26.57
CA ASP A 82 -12.92 -26.78 25.78
C ASP A 82 -12.35 -26.88 24.35
N CYS A 83 -11.66 -25.85 23.87
CA CYS A 83 -11.05 -25.87 22.55
C CYS A 83 -9.72 -26.61 22.58
N ALA A 84 -9.67 -27.84 22.06
CA ALA A 84 -8.45 -28.65 22.05
C ALA A 84 -7.25 -27.96 21.38
N LEU A 85 -7.49 -27.12 20.35
CA LEU A 85 -6.43 -26.32 19.73
C LEU A 85 -5.79 -25.36 20.75
N LEU A 86 -6.59 -24.71 21.59
CA LEU A 86 -6.14 -23.70 22.55
C LEU A 86 -5.66 -24.32 23.87
N SER A 87 -6.30 -25.40 24.33
CA SER A 87 -6.01 -26.03 25.63
C SER A 87 -4.92 -27.08 25.58
N LYS A 88 -4.69 -27.75 24.44
CA LYS A 88 -3.68 -28.82 24.33
C LYS A 88 -2.38 -28.39 23.65
N LEU A 89 -2.39 -27.35 22.83
CA LEU A 89 -1.20 -26.91 22.10
C LEU A 89 -0.58 -25.67 22.74
N PRO A 90 0.75 -25.60 22.90
CA PRO A 90 1.44 -24.36 23.27
C PRO A 90 1.29 -23.28 22.18
N LEU A 91 1.43 -22.02 22.56
CA LEU A 91 1.31 -20.87 21.64
C LEU A 91 2.21 -21.02 20.41
N ASP A 92 3.47 -21.44 20.58
CA ASP A 92 4.41 -21.56 19.45
C ASP A 92 3.93 -22.56 18.39
N VAL A 93 3.36 -23.69 18.81
CA VAL A 93 2.78 -24.68 17.90
C VAL A 93 1.55 -24.11 17.20
N ARG A 94 0.71 -23.35 17.92
CA ARG A 94 -0.43 -22.66 17.31
C ARG A 94 0.02 -21.63 16.28
N MET A 95 1.08 -20.87 16.55
CA MET A 95 1.63 -19.90 15.59
C MET A 95 2.11 -20.58 14.30
N ILE A 96 2.76 -21.75 14.40
CA ILE A 96 3.12 -22.56 13.22
C ILE A 96 1.87 -22.97 12.44
N ILE A 97 0.83 -23.46 13.11
CA ILE A 97 -0.44 -23.83 12.46
C ILE A 97 -1.06 -22.61 11.76
N TYR A 98 -1.09 -21.46 12.41
CA TYR A 98 -1.63 -20.24 11.81
C TYR A 98 -0.81 -19.79 10.60
N GLU A 99 0.52 -19.92 10.63
CA GLU A 99 1.37 -19.62 9.48
C GLU A 99 1.13 -20.57 8.32
N MET A 100 0.93 -21.86 8.59
CA MET A 100 0.57 -22.84 7.55
C MET A 100 -0.80 -22.57 6.91
N VAL A 101 -1.75 -22.03 7.66
CA VAL A 101 -3.12 -21.77 7.17
C VAL A 101 -3.27 -20.39 6.55
N LEU A 102 -2.60 -19.38 7.13
CA LEU A 102 -2.79 -17.96 6.80
C LEU A 102 -1.58 -17.31 6.16
N GLY A 103 -0.44 -17.98 6.04
CA GLY A 103 0.79 -17.44 5.50
C GLY A 103 1.08 -17.86 4.06
N ASP A 104 2.15 -17.29 3.52
CA ASP A 104 2.74 -17.59 2.20
C ASP A 104 1.77 -17.48 1.00
N MET A 105 0.72 -16.66 1.15
CA MET A 105 -0.22 -16.36 0.08
C MET A 105 0.10 -15.03 -0.59
N ILE A 106 -0.29 -14.96 -1.86
CA ILE A 106 -0.34 -13.73 -2.63
C ILE A 106 -1.80 -13.33 -2.76
N PHE A 107 -2.14 -12.18 -2.17
CA PHE A 107 -3.47 -11.59 -2.23
C PHE A 107 -3.53 -10.59 -3.37
N HIS A 108 -4.32 -10.91 -4.39
CA HIS A 108 -4.69 -9.95 -5.42
C HIS A 108 -5.92 -9.16 -4.94
N LEU A 109 -5.73 -7.86 -4.75
CA LEU A 109 -6.76 -6.94 -4.32
C LEU A 109 -7.11 -6.00 -5.49
N ASP A 110 -8.34 -6.14 -5.99
CA ASP A 110 -8.86 -5.33 -7.10
C ASP A 110 -10.19 -4.69 -6.74
N VAL A 111 -10.57 -3.68 -7.51
CA VAL A 111 -11.83 -2.98 -7.40
C VAL A 111 -12.32 -2.70 -8.81
N ALA A 112 -13.53 -3.16 -9.14
CA ALA A 112 -14.16 -2.85 -10.43
C ALA A 112 -14.25 -1.32 -10.66
N ASN A 113 -14.79 -0.59 -9.68
CA ASN A 113 -15.02 0.85 -9.72
C ASN A 113 -14.40 1.55 -8.49
N PRO A 114 -13.86 2.78 -8.56
CA PRO A 114 -13.17 3.41 -7.42
C PRO A 114 -13.94 3.48 -6.08
N ARG A 115 -15.27 3.40 -6.11
CA ARG A 115 -16.16 3.34 -4.93
C ARG A 115 -16.75 1.95 -4.64
N GLY A 116 -16.46 0.95 -5.47
CA GLY A 116 -16.91 -0.43 -5.31
C GLY A 116 -16.17 -1.15 -4.18
N ARG A 117 -16.61 -2.36 -3.83
CA ARG A 117 -15.94 -3.20 -2.80
C ARG A 117 -14.55 -3.65 -3.27
N ILE A 118 -13.58 -3.77 -2.35
CA ILE A 118 -12.32 -4.46 -2.65
C ILE A 118 -12.62 -5.96 -2.72
N LEU A 119 -12.25 -6.58 -3.83
CA LEU A 119 -12.30 -8.01 -4.03
C LEU A 119 -10.94 -8.58 -3.67
N LEU A 120 -10.95 -9.73 -2.98
CA LEU A 120 -9.76 -10.49 -2.63
C LEU A 120 -9.77 -11.79 -3.44
N GLN A 121 -8.66 -12.07 -4.11
CA GLN A 121 -8.41 -13.36 -4.75
C GLN A 121 -7.04 -13.88 -4.30
N ILE A 122 -6.97 -15.16 -3.95
CA ILE A 122 -5.72 -15.84 -3.63
C ILE A 122 -5.09 -16.33 -4.93
N CYS A 123 -3.83 -15.96 -5.16
CA CYS A 123 -3.08 -16.37 -6.35
C CYS A 123 -2.98 -17.89 -6.46
N GLN A 124 -3.27 -18.44 -7.64
CA GLN A 124 -3.11 -19.87 -7.94
C GLN A 124 -1.75 -20.20 -8.57
N GLN A 125 -0.95 -19.18 -8.90
CA GLN A 125 0.35 -19.34 -9.57
C GLN A 125 1.42 -18.43 -8.94
N PRO A 126 1.69 -18.57 -7.63
CA PRO A 126 2.55 -17.65 -6.89
C PRO A 126 3.95 -17.49 -7.51
N ASP A 127 4.51 -18.56 -8.07
CA ASP A 127 5.85 -18.59 -8.66
C ASP A 127 6.01 -17.63 -9.87
N THR A 128 4.91 -17.36 -10.57
CA THR A 128 4.90 -16.54 -11.79
C THR A 128 4.62 -15.05 -11.53
N ILE A 129 4.48 -14.62 -10.26
CA ILE A 129 4.06 -13.24 -9.91
C ILE A 129 4.99 -12.15 -10.48
N ASN A 130 6.24 -12.49 -10.76
CA ASN A 130 7.23 -11.56 -11.31
C ASN A 130 7.23 -11.50 -12.84
N GLU A 131 6.47 -12.37 -13.50
CA GLU A 131 6.36 -12.36 -14.96
C GLU A 131 5.62 -11.11 -15.46
N PRO A 132 5.94 -10.61 -16.66
CA PRO A 132 5.29 -9.43 -17.23
C PRO A 132 3.78 -9.59 -17.38
N VAL A 133 3.35 -10.81 -17.72
CA VAL A 133 1.95 -11.22 -17.90
C VAL A 133 1.64 -12.30 -16.88
N HIS A 134 1.36 -11.88 -15.64
CA HIS A 134 0.90 -12.79 -14.59
C HIS A 134 -0.62 -12.95 -14.68
N GLN A 135 -1.07 -14.12 -15.14
CA GLN A 135 -2.49 -14.48 -15.26
C GLN A 135 -2.81 -15.69 -14.39
N CYS A 136 -3.13 -15.42 -13.12
CA CYS A 136 -3.39 -16.46 -12.12
C CYS A 136 -4.88 -16.71 -11.83
N HIS A 137 -5.77 -15.98 -12.52
CA HIS A 137 -7.22 -16.14 -12.41
C HIS A 137 -7.94 -15.58 -13.64
N GLU A 138 -9.11 -16.13 -13.95
CA GLU A 138 -10.08 -15.44 -14.81
C GLU A 138 -10.68 -14.26 -14.02
N GLN A 139 -10.85 -13.11 -14.66
CA GLN A 139 -11.57 -11.99 -14.06
C GLN A 139 -13.00 -12.45 -13.78
N SER A 140 -13.31 -12.79 -12.52
CA SER A 140 -14.67 -13.16 -12.13
C SER A 140 -15.58 -11.97 -12.40
N ILE A 141 -16.41 -12.09 -13.44
CA ILE A 141 -17.46 -11.12 -13.78
C ILE A 141 -18.53 -11.10 -12.67
N GLY A 142 -18.59 -12.16 -11.85
CA GLY A 142 -19.51 -12.29 -10.71
C GLY A 142 -18.98 -11.61 -9.44
N ARG A 143 -19.84 -10.80 -8.82
CA ARG A 143 -19.69 -10.38 -7.42
C ARG A 143 -19.75 -11.62 -6.53
N PRO A 144 -18.72 -11.95 -5.74
CA PRO A 144 -18.93 -12.86 -4.63
C PRO A 144 -19.89 -12.18 -3.66
N SER A 145 -20.99 -12.86 -3.35
CA SER A 145 -21.89 -12.40 -2.31
C SER A 145 -21.18 -12.52 -0.96
N SER A 146 -21.62 -11.71 0.00
CA SER A 146 -21.10 -11.73 1.38
C SER A 146 -22.20 -12.16 2.34
N ALA A 147 -23.28 -12.74 1.80
CA ALA A 147 -24.41 -13.21 2.58
C ALA A 147 -23.99 -14.43 3.43
N PRO A 148 -24.32 -14.45 4.73
CA PRO A 148 -24.11 -15.62 5.56
C PRO A 148 -24.88 -16.83 4.98
N GLY A 149 -24.21 -17.97 4.81
CA GLY A 149 -24.85 -19.23 4.43
C GLY A 149 -24.89 -19.58 2.94
N GLU A 150 -24.36 -18.74 2.05
CA GLU A 150 -24.18 -19.12 0.65
C GLU A 150 -22.88 -19.92 0.47
N ASP A 151 -23.01 -21.13 -0.06
CA ASP A 151 -21.89 -22.02 -0.36
C ASP A 151 -21.16 -21.50 -1.60
N HIS A 152 -20.21 -20.60 -1.37
CA HIS A 152 -19.44 -19.98 -2.43
C HIS A 152 -18.23 -20.85 -2.74
N ARG A 153 -18.22 -21.45 -3.95
CA ARG A 153 -17.01 -22.04 -4.56
C ARG A 153 -15.81 -21.07 -4.63
N GLY A 154 -16.00 -19.78 -4.36
CA GLY A 154 -14.98 -18.73 -4.30
C GLY A 154 -14.76 -18.09 -2.91
N ALA A 155 -15.28 -18.67 -1.83
CA ALA A 155 -14.93 -18.22 -0.48
C ALA A 155 -13.45 -18.53 -0.20
N THR A 156 -12.69 -17.54 0.26
CA THR A 156 -11.25 -17.70 0.50
C THR A 156 -10.91 -18.57 1.71
N GLY A 157 -11.90 -18.89 2.57
CA GLY A 157 -11.68 -19.67 3.80
C GLY A 157 -10.90 -18.94 4.91
N LEU A 158 -10.43 -17.70 4.67
CA LEU A 158 -9.59 -16.95 5.63
C LEU A 158 -10.38 -16.38 6.81
N VAL A 159 -11.60 -15.88 6.55
CA VAL A 159 -12.43 -15.23 7.57
C VAL A 159 -12.92 -16.21 8.66
N PRO A 160 -13.40 -17.42 8.33
CA PRO A 160 -13.91 -18.37 9.33
C PRO A 160 -12.99 -18.57 10.54
N LEU A 161 -11.68 -18.77 10.33
CA LEU A 161 -10.73 -18.97 11.43
C LEU A 161 -10.65 -17.72 12.34
N LEU A 162 -10.57 -16.53 11.74
CA LEU A 162 -10.42 -15.26 12.46
C LEU A 162 -11.66 -14.85 13.24
N VAL A 163 -12.83 -15.40 12.92
CA VAL A 163 -14.11 -15.07 13.59
C VAL A 163 -14.55 -16.14 14.59
N THR A 164 -13.74 -17.19 14.81
CA THR A 164 -14.06 -18.27 15.77
C THR A 164 -14.11 -17.75 17.21
N CYS A 165 -13.02 -17.15 17.68
CA CYS A 165 -12.94 -16.55 19.00
C CYS A 165 -11.89 -15.43 19.03
N ARG A 166 -11.96 -14.58 20.07
CA ARG A 166 -11.06 -13.44 20.25
C ARG A 166 -9.60 -13.86 20.42
N GLN A 167 -9.33 -14.99 21.09
CA GLN A 167 -7.98 -15.49 21.28
C GLN A 167 -7.33 -15.87 19.94
N ILE A 168 -8.02 -16.68 19.12
CA ILE A 168 -7.52 -17.05 17.78
C ILE A 168 -7.32 -15.78 16.93
N TYR A 169 -8.27 -14.84 16.94
CA TYR A 169 -8.08 -13.55 16.26
C TYR A 169 -6.79 -12.84 16.70
N THR A 170 -6.55 -12.70 18.01
CA THR A 170 -5.37 -12.00 18.52
C THR A 170 -4.06 -12.68 18.17
N GLU A 171 -4.05 -14.02 18.16
CA GLU A 171 -2.86 -14.81 17.81
C GLU A 171 -2.61 -14.78 16.29
N CYS A 172 -3.65 -14.88 15.45
CA CYS A 172 -3.54 -15.03 14.00
C CYS A 172 -3.38 -13.71 13.22
N ILE A 173 -3.98 -12.63 13.70
CA ILE A 173 -4.18 -11.42 12.87
C ILE A 173 -2.86 -10.81 12.39
N LYS A 174 -1.79 -10.94 13.18
CA LYS A 174 -0.45 -10.50 12.77
C LYS A 174 0.04 -11.32 11.58
N THR A 175 -0.04 -12.65 11.66
CA THR A 175 0.37 -13.58 10.60
C THR A 175 -0.33 -13.27 9.28
N LEU A 176 -1.63 -12.97 9.31
CA LEU A 176 -2.39 -12.58 8.11
C LEU A 176 -1.77 -11.38 7.37
N TYR A 177 -1.25 -10.39 8.09
CA TYR A 177 -0.64 -9.22 7.47
C TYR A 177 0.86 -9.40 7.20
N SER A 178 1.57 -10.16 8.04
CA SER A 178 3.02 -10.24 7.97
C SER A 178 3.57 -11.33 7.05
N ALA A 179 2.85 -12.45 6.92
CA ALA A 179 3.32 -13.62 6.19
C ALA A 179 2.85 -13.64 4.72
N ASN A 180 2.13 -12.61 4.25
CA ASN A 180 1.54 -12.57 2.92
C ASN A 180 2.04 -11.41 2.07
N THR A 181 1.89 -11.56 0.75
CA THR A 181 2.13 -10.50 -0.23
C THR A 181 0.80 -9.88 -0.65
N PHE A 182 0.69 -8.56 -0.48
CA PHE A 182 -0.47 -7.79 -0.93
C PHE A 182 -0.18 -7.17 -2.29
N GLU A 183 -0.90 -7.57 -3.32
CA GLU A 183 -0.78 -7.03 -4.68
C GLU A 183 -2.04 -6.29 -5.11
N PHE A 184 -1.88 -4.99 -5.39
CA PHE A 184 -2.95 -4.13 -5.87
C PHE A 184 -2.80 -3.82 -7.36
N THR A 185 -3.88 -3.97 -8.11
CA THR A 185 -3.95 -3.56 -9.53
C THR A 185 -4.16 -2.05 -9.70
N LYS A 186 -4.71 -1.39 -8.68
CA LYS A 186 -5.09 0.04 -8.71
C LYS A 186 -4.70 0.75 -7.41
N HIS A 187 -4.06 1.91 -7.55
CA HIS A 187 -3.74 2.81 -6.43
C HIS A 187 -4.96 3.19 -5.56
N SER A 188 -6.14 3.40 -6.16
CA SER A 188 -7.37 3.68 -5.39
C SER A 188 -7.75 2.54 -4.44
N ALA A 189 -7.51 1.29 -4.85
CA ALA A 189 -7.76 0.12 -4.01
C ALA A 189 -6.75 0.06 -2.86
N ALA A 190 -5.47 0.22 -3.20
CA ALA A 190 -4.37 0.21 -2.24
C ALA A 190 -4.53 1.26 -1.14
N PHE A 191 -4.68 2.54 -1.48
CA PHE A 191 -4.72 3.57 -0.45
C PHE A 191 -6.04 3.61 0.30
N ARG A 192 -7.15 3.17 -0.30
CA ARG A 192 -8.39 2.95 0.45
C ARG A 192 -8.22 1.83 1.47
N PHE A 193 -7.58 0.72 1.08
CA PHE A 193 -7.27 -0.36 2.01
C PHE A 193 -6.38 0.13 3.15
N LEU A 194 -5.25 0.74 2.82
CA LEU A 194 -4.24 1.17 3.79
C LEU A 194 -4.70 2.32 4.70
N LYS A 195 -5.34 3.36 4.14
CA LYS A 195 -5.70 4.56 4.92
C LYS A 195 -7.10 4.51 5.54
N ILE A 196 -8.01 3.68 5.02
CA ILE A 196 -9.43 3.71 5.43
C ILE A 196 -9.92 2.39 6.02
N MET A 197 -9.41 1.24 5.56
CA MET A 197 -9.92 -0.07 5.99
C MET A 197 -9.08 -0.72 7.10
N ILE A 198 -7.76 -0.51 7.08
CA ILE A 198 -6.85 -1.11 8.05
C ILE A 198 -6.62 -0.13 9.23
N PRO A 199 -6.68 -0.61 10.49
CA PRO A 199 -6.23 0.18 11.63
C PRO A 199 -4.75 0.57 11.47
N PRO A 200 -4.34 1.82 11.77
CA PRO A 200 -2.96 2.28 11.55
C PRO A 200 -1.89 1.38 12.19
N GLN A 201 -2.22 0.75 13.34
CA GLN A 201 -1.34 -0.19 14.04
C GLN A 201 -1.10 -1.50 13.28
N ARG A 202 -1.75 -1.74 12.14
CA ARG A 202 -1.53 -2.94 11.32
C ARG A 202 -0.72 -2.64 10.07
N LEU A 203 -0.49 -1.36 9.74
CA LEU A 203 0.34 -0.99 8.59
C LEU A 203 1.79 -1.45 8.76
N HIS A 204 2.29 -1.49 9.98
CA HIS A 204 3.63 -2.00 10.27
C HIS A 204 3.72 -3.53 10.26
N ASP A 205 2.59 -4.25 10.22
CA ASP A 205 2.61 -5.71 10.09
C ASP A 205 2.85 -6.12 8.63
N ILE A 206 2.47 -5.30 7.65
CA ILE A 206 2.62 -5.60 6.21
C ILE A 206 4.10 -5.61 5.81
N ARG A 207 4.57 -6.75 5.30
CA ARG A 207 5.98 -6.96 4.90
C ARG A 207 6.21 -6.92 3.40
N HIS A 208 5.27 -7.42 2.59
CA HIS A 208 5.42 -7.52 1.15
C HIS A 208 4.27 -6.81 0.45
N PHE A 209 4.58 -5.70 -0.21
CA PHE A 209 3.60 -4.86 -0.88
C PHE A 209 3.94 -4.67 -2.35
N ARG A 210 2.96 -4.89 -3.22
CA ARG A 210 3.06 -4.71 -4.67
C ARG A 210 1.89 -3.86 -5.13
N MET A 211 2.14 -2.88 -5.98
CA MET A 211 1.07 -2.05 -6.53
C MET A 211 1.38 -1.66 -7.96
N ARG A 212 0.35 -1.71 -8.80
CA ARG A 212 0.31 -1.06 -10.11
C ARG A 212 -0.40 0.29 -9.99
N MET A 213 0.19 1.32 -10.58
CA MET A 213 -0.42 2.64 -10.66
C MET A 213 -0.13 3.31 -12.00
N GLN A 214 -1.00 4.25 -12.35
CA GLN A 214 -0.87 5.09 -13.54
C GLN A 214 -0.58 6.51 -13.11
N LEU A 215 0.39 7.15 -13.76
CA LEU A 215 0.66 8.58 -13.59
C LEU A 215 0.16 9.35 -14.81
N PRO A 216 -0.89 10.17 -14.67
CA PRO A 216 -1.45 10.91 -15.79
C PRO A 216 -0.51 12.02 -16.30
N HIS A 217 0.31 12.58 -15.41
CA HIS A 217 1.27 13.63 -15.70
C HIS A 217 2.52 13.48 -14.84
N HIS A 218 3.57 14.20 -15.22
CA HIS A 218 4.86 14.18 -14.51
C HIS A 218 4.69 14.64 -13.04
N PRO A 219 5.34 13.98 -12.06
CA PRO A 219 5.24 14.36 -10.63
C PRO A 219 5.60 15.84 -10.36
N MET A 220 6.52 16.39 -11.13
CA MET A 220 6.98 17.79 -11.05
C MET A 220 6.22 18.76 -11.96
N ILE A 221 4.96 18.48 -12.33
CA ILE A 221 4.18 19.42 -13.16
C ILE A 221 3.70 20.64 -12.38
N ASN A 222 3.37 20.46 -11.09
CA ASN A 222 2.91 21.51 -10.19
C ASN A 222 3.29 21.16 -8.74
N ASN A 223 3.17 22.12 -7.82
CA ASN A 223 3.52 21.93 -6.41
C ASN A 223 2.68 20.85 -5.71
N ARG A 224 1.41 20.67 -6.12
CA ARG A 224 0.51 19.68 -5.53
C ARG A 224 0.97 18.25 -5.87
N SER A 225 1.28 18.01 -7.14
CA SER A 225 1.81 16.74 -7.63
C SER A 225 3.17 16.41 -7.03
N ARG A 226 4.04 17.42 -6.89
CA ARG A 226 5.35 17.28 -6.23
C ARG A 226 5.17 16.85 -4.77
N ARG A 227 4.25 17.50 -4.05
CA ARG A 227 3.90 17.16 -2.68
C ARG A 227 3.34 15.74 -2.58
N ASP A 228 2.34 15.39 -3.38
CA ASP A 228 1.73 14.06 -3.37
C ASP A 228 2.77 12.96 -3.63
N TRP A 229 3.71 13.20 -4.55
CA TRP A 229 4.80 12.27 -4.86
C TRP A 229 5.76 12.09 -3.70
N HIS A 230 6.14 13.18 -3.04
CA HIS A 230 6.97 13.13 -1.84
C HIS A 230 6.26 12.38 -0.71
N ASP A 231 4.98 12.69 -0.47
CA ASP A 231 4.17 12.10 0.60
C ASP A 231 3.93 10.60 0.39
N LEU A 232 3.89 10.13 -0.86
CA LEU A 232 3.84 8.69 -1.17
C LEU A 232 5.04 7.95 -0.58
N PHE A 233 6.25 8.48 -0.76
CA PHE A 233 7.46 7.85 -0.26
C PHE A 233 7.63 8.07 1.25
N ALA A 234 7.24 9.24 1.76
CA ALA A 234 7.16 9.48 3.20
C ALA A 234 6.21 8.49 3.90
N PHE A 235 5.06 8.17 3.29
CA PHE A 235 4.12 7.18 3.79
C PHE A 235 4.77 5.79 3.94
N PHE A 236 5.50 5.32 2.92
CA PHE A 236 6.21 4.03 3.01
C PHE A 236 7.38 4.05 4.02
N THR A 237 8.00 5.21 4.23
CA THR A 237 9.06 5.37 5.24
C THR A 237 8.50 5.29 6.66
N HIS A 238 7.43 6.04 6.93
CA HIS A 238 6.98 6.34 8.29
C HIS A 238 5.77 5.51 8.75
N GLU A 239 4.79 5.26 7.88
CA GLU A 239 3.56 4.53 8.25
C GLU A 239 3.71 3.01 8.01
N MET A 240 4.47 2.61 6.98
CA MET A 240 4.76 1.19 6.67
C MET A 240 6.16 0.78 7.09
N SER A 241 6.52 1.10 8.34
CA SER A 241 7.87 0.85 8.89
C SER A 241 8.26 -0.63 8.95
N GLY A 242 7.31 -1.56 8.80
CA GLY A 242 7.58 -2.99 8.75
C GLY A 242 7.94 -3.56 7.39
N LEU A 243 7.83 -2.77 6.32
CA LEU A 243 7.96 -3.23 4.94
C LEU A 243 9.35 -3.81 4.64
N LEU A 244 9.40 -5.03 4.09
CA LEU A 244 10.61 -5.74 3.68
C LEU A 244 10.77 -5.81 2.15
N SER A 245 9.67 -5.72 1.41
CA SER A 245 9.68 -5.68 -0.05
C SER A 245 8.59 -4.75 -0.57
N LEU A 246 8.99 -3.80 -1.41
CA LEU A 246 8.12 -2.88 -2.10
C LEU A 246 8.32 -3.01 -3.61
N ARG A 247 7.26 -3.35 -4.34
CA ARG A 247 7.25 -3.29 -5.82
C ARG A 247 6.23 -2.28 -6.30
N LEU A 248 6.68 -1.22 -6.95
CA LEU A 248 5.82 -0.21 -7.57
C LEU A 248 5.95 -0.30 -9.08
N ALA A 249 4.92 -0.82 -9.74
CA ALA A 249 4.82 -0.81 -11.19
C ALA A 249 4.06 0.44 -11.64
N VAL A 250 4.76 1.32 -12.35
CA VAL A 250 4.24 2.63 -12.73
C VAL A 250 4.13 2.72 -14.23
N GLN A 251 2.90 2.87 -14.70
CA GLN A 251 2.61 3.20 -16.09
C GLN A 251 2.56 4.73 -16.23
N MET A 252 3.54 5.28 -16.94
CA MET A 252 3.56 6.70 -17.32
C MET A 252 2.62 6.89 -18.51
N LEU A 253 1.60 7.74 -18.39
CA LEU A 253 0.79 8.12 -19.55
C LEU A 253 1.56 9.11 -20.44
N GLN A 254 1.14 9.24 -21.70
CA GLN A 254 1.86 9.96 -22.76
C GLN A 254 2.40 11.36 -22.35
N PRO A 255 1.64 12.26 -21.70
CA PRO A 255 2.16 13.56 -21.28
C PRO A 255 3.33 13.45 -20.29
N ALA A 256 3.27 12.49 -19.37
CA ALA A 256 4.34 12.23 -18.41
C ALA A 256 5.56 11.62 -19.12
N GLN A 257 5.34 10.64 -20.00
CA GLN A 257 6.38 9.94 -20.73
C GLN A 257 7.21 10.90 -21.59
N VAL A 258 6.56 11.72 -22.41
CA VAL A 258 7.24 12.71 -23.27
C VAL A 258 8.05 13.69 -22.42
N LYS A 259 7.51 14.16 -21.29
CA LYS A 259 8.25 15.06 -20.40
C LYS A 259 9.48 14.38 -19.82
N ILE A 260 9.38 13.14 -19.32
CA ILE A 260 10.54 12.38 -18.80
C ILE A 260 11.60 12.19 -19.88
N GLN A 261 11.19 11.87 -21.11
CA GLN A 261 12.08 11.69 -22.26
C GLN A 261 12.84 12.97 -22.65
N ALA A 262 12.20 14.13 -22.49
CA ALA A 262 12.79 15.43 -22.82
C ALA A 262 13.65 16.03 -21.68
N THR A 263 13.46 15.57 -20.43
CA THR A 263 14.21 16.06 -19.27
C THR A 263 15.64 15.50 -19.28
N LYS A 264 16.63 16.40 -19.20
CA LYS A 264 18.05 16.03 -19.03
C LYS A 264 18.25 15.23 -17.75
N ASP A 265 19.21 14.31 -17.75
CA ASP A 265 19.36 13.39 -16.62
C ASP A 265 19.75 14.08 -15.30
N THR A 266 20.51 15.18 -15.38
CA THR A 266 20.83 16.05 -14.23
C THR A 266 19.58 16.65 -13.60
N ASP A 267 18.66 17.13 -14.44
CA ASP A 267 17.43 17.80 -14.01
C ASP A 267 16.37 16.76 -13.59
N GLY A 268 16.47 15.54 -14.11
CA GLY A 268 15.59 14.41 -13.81
C GLY A 268 15.79 13.82 -12.42
N ALA A 269 16.91 14.10 -11.76
CA ALA A 269 17.18 13.63 -10.40
C ALA A 269 16.12 14.11 -9.40
N GLU A 270 15.57 15.32 -9.57
CA GLU A 270 14.67 15.96 -8.59
C GLU A 270 13.43 15.11 -8.28
N TRP A 271 12.84 14.46 -9.28
CA TRP A 271 11.60 13.68 -9.10
C TRP A 271 11.85 12.24 -8.66
N VAL A 272 13.04 11.69 -8.92
CA VAL A 272 13.41 10.33 -8.50
C VAL A 272 14.14 10.30 -7.15
N MET A 273 14.65 11.43 -6.69
CA MET A 273 15.35 11.51 -5.40
C MET A 273 14.49 11.03 -4.22
N PRO A 274 13.19 11.38 -4.09
CA PRO A 274 12.36 10.87 -2.97
C PRO A 274 12.26 9.34 -2.93
N MET A 275 12.21 8.67 -4.09
CA MET A 275 12.14 7.21 -4.14
C MET A 275 13.47 6.56 -3.81
N MET A 276 14.59 7.13 -4.28
CA MET A 276 15.92 6.62 -3.99
C MET A 276 16.27 6.81 -2.52
N ALA A 277 15.98 7.99 -1.96
CA ALA A 277 16.20 8.30 -0.55
C ALA A 277 15.40 7.38 0.38
N MET A 278 14.12 7.14 0.06
CA MET A 278 13.30 6.18 0.81
C MET A 278 13.88 4.77 0.72
N ALA A 279 14.28 4.32 -0.48
CA ALA A 279 14.80 2.97 -0.68
C ALA A 279 16.10 2.72 0.09
N THR A 280 17.04 3.66 0.08
CA THR A 280 18.32 3.54 0.79
C THR A 280 18.11 3.56 2.30
N ASP A 281 17.27 4.47 2.82
CA ASP A 281 16.96 4.54 4.25
C ASP A 281 16.22 3.30 4.74
N ALA A 282 15.22 2.83 4.00
CA ALA A 282 14.47 1.63 4.34
C ALA A 282 15.34 0.36 4.28
N TYR A 283 16.24 0.27 3.30
CA TYR A 283 17.20 -0.84 3.25
C TYR A 283 18.14 -0.81 4.45
N ARG A 284 18.70 0.35 4.80
CA ARG A 284 19.59 0.51 5.96
C ARG A 284 18.91 0.13 7.27
N LYS A 285 17.67 0.55 7.47
CA LYS A 285 16.94 0.34 8.74
C LYS A 285 16.41 -1.08 8.92
N ARG A 286 15.98 -1.73 7.83
CA ARG A 286 15.19 -2.97 7.91
C ARG A 286 15.39 -3.94 6.74
N GLY A 287 16.40 -3.74 5.90
CA GLY A 287 16.67 -4.59 4.74
C GLY A 287 15.60 -4.53 3.65
N CYS A 288 14.74 -3.50 3.65
CA CYS A 288 13.68 -3.36 2.67
C CYS A 288 14.24 -3.24 1.24
N ARG A 289 13.80 -4.10 0.33
CA ARG A 289 14.11 -3.98 -1.11
C ARG A 289 13.00 -3.25 -1.85
N VAL A 290 13.37 -2.19 -2.55
CA VAL A 290 12.44 -1.37 -3.34
C VAL A 290 12.73 -1.59 -4.82
N ARG A 291 11.71 -2.06 -5.55
CA ARG A 291 11.72 -2.27 -6.98
C ARG A 291 10.74 -1.32 -7.65
N PHE A 292 11.24 -0.49 -8.56
CA PHE A 292 10.44 0.40 -9.37
C PHE A 292 10.36 -0.17 -10.79
N VAL A 293 9.16 -0.32 -11.35
CA VAL A 293 8.97 -0.95 -12.68
C VAL A 293 8.36 0.06 -13.64
N THR A 294 9.05 0.37 -14.73
CA THR A 294 8.59 1.28 -15.79
C THR A 294 8.97 0.75 -17.16
N GLY A 295 8.07 0.85 -18.14
CA GLY A 295 8.35 0.37 -19.50
C GLY A 295 8.67 -1.13 -19.56
N GLY A 296 8.11 -1.93 -18.64
CA GLY A 296 8.42 -3.35 -18.52
C GLY A 296 9.77 -3.68 -17.87
N VAL A 297 10.60 -2.69 -17.57
CA VAL A 297 11.92 -2.86 -16.94
C VAL A 297 11.80 -2.71 -15.43
N THR A 298 12.41 -3.63 -14.68
CA THR A 298 12.51 -3.56 -13.22
C THR A 298 13.82 -2.90 -12.82
N HIS A 299 13.74 -1.85 -12.00
CA HIS A 299 14.86 -1.13 -11.42
C HIS A 299 14.94 -1.47 -9.92
N ASP A 300 15.97 -2.21 -9.51
CA ASP A 300 16.27 -2.47 -8.09
C ASP A 300 17.06 -1.30 -7.52
N LEU A 301 16.42 -0.49 -6.69
CA LEU A 301 16.98 0.81 -6.28
C LEU A 301 18.20 0.66 -5.38
N ILE A 302 18.23 -0.35 -4.51
CA ILE A 302 19.38 -0.55 -3.62
C ILE A 302 20.58 -1.10 -4.38
N GLU A 303 20.37 -1.97 -5.36
CA GLU A 303 21.45 -2.46 -6.21
C GLU A 303 22.09 -1.33 -7.02
N MET A 304 21.25 -0.45 -7.58
CA MET A 304 21.73 0.75 -8.29
C MET A 304 22.52 1.70 -7.39
N PHE A 305 22.03 1.94 -6.17
CA PHE A 305 22.74 2.76 -5.20
C PHE A 305 24.09 2.14 -4.81
N LYS A 306 24.13 0.84 -4.50
CA LYS A 306 25.38 0.13 -4.15
C LYS A 306 26.41 0.17 -5.27
N LYS A 307 25.97 -0.03 -6.52
CA LYS A 307 26.85 0.09 -7.69
C LYS A 307 27.45 1.48 -7.77
N THR A 308 26.62 2.52 -7.66
CA THR A 308 27.07 3.93 -7.68
C THR A 308 28.05 4.21 -6.54
N ALA A 309 27.77 3.72 -5.33
CA ALA A 309 28.63 3.87 -4.16
C ALA A 309 29.99 3.19 -4.33
N SER A 310 30.03 2.04 -5.00
CA SER A 310 31.29 1.34 -5.29
C SER A 310 32.17 2.05 -6.33
N GLU A 311 31.55 2.83 -7.22
CA GLU A 311 32.25 3.66 -8.20
C GLU A 311 32.72 5.00 -7.63
N HIS A 312 32.14 5.45 -6.50
CA HIS A 312 32.36 6.77 -5.88
C HIS A 312 32.66 6.64 -4.37
N THR A 313 33.70 5.87 -4.02
CA THR A 313 34.00 5.52 -2.61
C THR A 313 34.43 6.70 -1.74
N THR A 314 34.89 7.79 -2.34
CA THR A 314 35.37 8.99 -1.64
C THR A 314 34.30 10.06 -1.45
N GLU A 315 33.16 9.92 -2.15
CA GLU A 315 32.09 10.91 -2.13
C GLU A 315 31.19 10.74 -0.89
N PRO A 316 30.62 11.82 -0.35
CA PRO A 316 29.65 11.73 0.73
C PRO A 316 28.37 11.04 0.26
N THR A 317 27.64 10.42 1.19
CA THR A 317 26.43 9.64 0.90
C THR A 317 25.38 10.45 0.12
N GLU A 318 25.29 11.75 0.38
CA GLU A 318 24.37 12.69 -0.29
C GLU A 318 24.71 12.85 -1.78
N VAL A 319 26.00 12.95 -2.13
CA VAL A 319 26.46 13.03 -3.52
C VAL A 319 26.24 11.69 -4.22
N VAL A 320 26.54 10.57 -3.56
CA VAL A 320 26.25 9.23 -4.11
C VAL A 320 24.76 9.05 -4.36
N LEU A 321 23.90 9.57 -3.48
CA LEU A 321 22.44 9.53 -3.64
C LEU A 321 21.98 10.33 -4.85
N GLU A 322 22.55 11.51 -5.08
CA GLU A 322 22.27 12.35 -6.24
C GLU A 322 22.71 11.66 -7.54
N LEU A 323 23.94 11.14 -7.59
CA LEU A 323 24.46 10.40 -8.75
C LEU A 323 23.62 9.16 -9.07
N ALA A 324 23.23 8.39 -8.04
CA ALA A 324 22.37 7.23 -8.21
C ALA A 324 20.97 7.64 -8.71
N SER A 325 20.48 8.81 -8.32
CA SER A 325 19.22 9.39 -8.78
C SER A 325 19.30 9.81 -10.25
N ILE A 326 20.38 10.47 -10.67
CA ILE A 326 20.65 10.79 -12.08
C ILE A 326 20.66 9.50 -12.92
N HIS A 327 21.38 8.47 -12.45
CA HIS A 327 21.46 7.19 -13.14
C HIS A 327 20.10 6.46 -13.19
N LEU A 328 19.29 6.57 -12.13
CA LEU A 328 17.93 6.04 -12.10
C LEU A 328 17.02 6.73 -13.13
N HIS A 329 17.05 8.06 -13.20
CA HIS A 329 16.28 8.79 -14.20
C HIS A 329 16.72 8.40 -15.62
N TYR A 330 18.02 8.30 -15.89
CA TYR A 330 18.55 7.80 -17.17
C TYR A 330 17.97 6.43 -17.54
N ARG A 331 17.98 5.46 -16.63
CA ARG A 331 17.43 4.12 -16.88
C ARG A 331 15.91 4.12 -17.10
N ILE A 332 15.17 4.94 -16.35
CA ILE A 332 13.72 5.11 -16.55
C ILE A 332 13.44 5.75 -17.90
N ARG A 333 14.22 6.76 -18.29
CA ARG A 333 14.09 7.45 -19.58
C ARG A 333 14.29 6.49 -20.74
N LEU A 334 15.30 5.62 -20.66
CA LEU A 334 15.54 4.55 -21.64
C LEU A 334 14.43 3.50 -21.66
N SER A 335 13.94 3.04 -20.50
CA SER A 335 12.88 2.02 -20.45
C SER A 335 11.56 2.52 -21.04
N LEU A 336 11.36 3.83 -21.05
CA LEU A 336 10.25 4.49 -21.70
C LEU A 336 10.50 4.80 -23.19
N GLY A 337 11.59 4.35 -23.78
CA GLY A 337 11.92 4.57 -25.21
C GLY A 337 12.60 5.90 -25.52
N GLY A 338 13.18 6.58 -24.53
CA GLY A 338 14.06 7.74 -24.74
C GLY A 338 15.39 7.36 -25.40
N ARG A 339 16.07 8.32 -26.04
CA ARG A 339 17.37 8.11 -26.71
C ARG A 339 18.54 8.17 -25.72
N GLY A 340 19.51 7.26 -25.82
CA GLY A 340 20.67 7.18 -24.92
C GLY A 340 21.64 8.34 -25.00
#